data_AF-A0A7U1E470-F1
#
_entry.id   AF-A0A7U1E470-F1
#
_cell.length_a   1.000
_cell.length_b   1.000
_cell.length_c   1.000
_cell.angle_alpha   90.00
_cell.angle_beta   90.00
_cell.angle_gamma   90.00
#
_symmetry.space_group_name_H-M   'P 1'
#
loop_
_entity.id
_entity.type
_entity.pdbx_description
1 polymer ?
#
loop_
_entity_poly.entity_id
_entity_poly.type
_entity_poly.pdbx_seq_one_letter_code
_entity_poly.pdbx_strand_id
1 'polypeptide(L)' 'MREIVHLQTGQCGNQIGAAFWQTISGEHGLDSNGVYNGTSELQLERMNVYFNEASGNKYVPRAVLVD' A
#
# COMPACT_ATOMS: atom_id res chain seq x y z
N MET A 1 -10.61 7.95 12.45
CA MET A 1 -10.07 6.87 11.60
C MET A 1 -10.57 7.12 10.18
N ARG A 2 -9.68 7.18 9.17
CA ARG A 2 -10.05 7.42 7.76
C ARG A 2 -9.37 6.34 6.92
N GLU A 3 -10.12 5.74 6.01
CA GLU A 3 -9.63 4.73 5.07
C GLU A 3 -9.88 5.23 3.66
N ILE A 4 -8.96 4.94 2.74
CA ILE A 4 -9.03 5.35 1.34
C ILE A 4 -8.97 4.09 0.48
N VAL A 5 -9.88 4.01 -0.49
CA VAL A 5 -9.80 3.04 -1.58
C VAL A 5 -9.26 3.75 -2.80
N HIS A 6 -8.15 3.23 -3.34
CA HIS A 6 -7.51 3.76 -4.54
C HIS A 6 -8.08 3.06 -5.78
N LEU A 7 -8.51 3.84 -6.77
CA LEU A 7 -8.92 3.33 -8.09
C LEU A 7 -7.96 3.84 -9.14
N GLN A 8 -7.39 2.93 -9.92
CA GLN A 8 -6.56 3.25 -11.08
C GLN A 8 -7.13 2.59 -12.32
N THR A 9 -7.16 3.34 -13.42
CA THR A 9 -7.86 2.95 -14.65
C THR A 9 -7.00 3.20 -15.88
N GLY A 10 -6.94 2.22 -16.77
CA GLY A 10 -6.26 2.30 -18.06
C GLY A 10 -4.74 2.24 -17.96
N GLN A 11 -4.10 2.02 -19.11
CA GLN A 11 -2.67 1.75 -19.23
C GLN A 11 -1.77 2.77 -18.50
N CYS A 12 -1.98 4.07 -18.74
CA CYS A 12 -1.20 5.12 -18.07
C CYS A 12 -1.50 5.18 -16.56
N GLY A 13 -2.77 5.08 -16.17
CA GLY A 13 -3.18 5.09 -14.76
C GLY A 13 -2.59 3.92 -13.98
N ASN A 14 -2.52 2.74 -14.59
CA ASN A 14 -1.92 1.56 -13.98
C ASN A 14 -0.40 1.67 -13.82
N GLN A 15 0.30 2.32 -14.76
CA GLN A 15 1.74 2.58 -14.62
C GLN A 15 2.05 3.55 -13.47
N ILE A 16 1.32 4.66 -13.39
CA ILE A 16 1.50 5.63 -12.30
C ILE A 16 1.08 5.03 -10.96
N GLY A 17 -0.03 4.29 -10.93
CA GLY A 17 -0.48 3.59 -9.74
C GLY A 17 0.54 2.57 -9.22
N ALA A 18 1.18 1.81 -10.09
CA ALA A 18 2.25 0.90 -9.70
C ALA A 18 3.44 1.63 -9.05
N ALA A 19 3.89 2.75 -9.64
CA ALA A 19 4.97 3.55 -9.08
C ALA A 19 4.60 4.18 -7.72
N PHE A 20 3.35 4.64 -7.58
CA PHE A 20 2.80 5.13 -6.32
C PHE A 20 2.88 4.05 -5.23
N TRP A 21 2.33 2.86 -5.49
CA TRP A 21 2.31 1.77 -4.52
C TRP A 21 3.72 1.29 -4.13
N GLN A 22 4.66 1.25 -5.08
CA GLN A 22 6.06 0.94 -4.78
C GLN A 22 6.67 1.96 -3.81
N THR A 23 6.44 3.26 -4.07
CA THR A 23 6.97 4.34 -3.25
C THR A 23 6.43 4.27 -1.83
N ILE A 24 5.10 4.24 -1.67
CA ILE A 24 4.49 4.27 -0.34
C ILE A 24 4.71 2.98 0.45
N SER A 25 4.81 1.82 -0.22
CA SER A 25 5.17 0.56 0.46
C SER A 25 6.58 0.66 1.04
N GLY A 26 7.53 1.23 0.28
CA GLY A 26 8.89 1.48 0.76
C GLY A 26 8.94 2.47 1.93
N GLU A 27 8.18 3.56 1.86
CA GLU A 27 8.06 4.54 2.97
C GLU A 27 7.55 3.90 4.26
N HIS A 28 6.56 3.01 4.14
CA HIS A 28 6.00 2.23 5.24
C HIS A 28 6.84 0.99 5.63
N GLY A 29 7.99 0.76 4.98
CA GLY A 29 8.88 -0.36 5.31
C GLY A 29 8.32 -1.73 4.94
N LEU A 30 7.40 -1.81 3.99
CA LEU A 30 6.86 -3.05 3.46
C LEU A 30 7.76 -3.59 2.35
N ASP A 31 8.00 -4.91 2.38
CA ASP A 31 8.66 -5.61 1.28
C ASP A 31 7.67 -5.96 0.15
N SER A 32 8.16 -6.61 -0.91
CA SER A 32 7.33 -7.05 -2.04
C SER A 32 6.28 -8.11 -1.68
N ASN A 33 6.37 -8.74 -0.50
CA ASN A 33 5.40 -9.70 0.02
C ASN A 33 4.38 -9.05 0.95
N GLY A 34 4.46 -7.73 1.17
CA GLY A 34 3.62 -6.97 2.10
C GLY A 34 4.00 -7.19 3.56
N VAL A 35 5.20 -7.69 3.86
CA VAL A 35 5.68 -7.89 5.23
C VAL A 35 6.41 -6.64 5.71
N TYR A 36 6.06 -6.17 6.90
CA TYR A 36 6.73 -5.04 7.53
C TYR A 36 8.13 -5.44 8.02
N ASN A 37 9.14 -4.77 7.47
CA ASN A 37 10.54 -4.88 7.86
C ASN A 37 11.13 -3.51 8.24
N GLY A 38 10.26 -2.55 8.60
CA GLY A 38 10.66 -1.21 9.00
C GLY A 38 11.30 -1.17 10.38
N THR A 39 11.85 0.00 10.72
CA THR A 39 12.60 0.23 11.96
C THR A 39 11.98 1.31 12.84
N SER A 40 10.96 2.02 12.34
CA SER A 40 10.33 3.16 13.01
C SER A 40 8.84 2.95 13.22
N GLU A 41 8.36 3.23 14.43
CA GLU A 41 6.93 3.17 14.76
C GLU A 41 6.09 4.15 13.94
N LEU A 42 6.68 5.27 13.46
CA LEU A 42 5.97 6.19 12.57
C LEU A 42 5.56 5.53 11.24
N GLN A 43 6.29 4.51 10.78
CA GLN A 43 5.93 3.77 9.57
C GLN A 43 4.70 2.89 9.78
N LEU A 44 4.39 2.51 11.02
CA LEU A 44 3.17 1.81 11.37
C LEU A 44 2.00 2.78 11.58
N GLU A 45 2.28 4.05 11.88
CA GLU A 45 1.26 5.04 12.10
C GLU A 45 0.42 5.23 10.84
N ARG A 46 -0.90 5.12 10.99
CA ARG A 46 -1.87 5.34 9.90
C ARG A 46 -1.69 4.43 8.67
N MET A 47 -1.00 3.30 8.81
CA MET A 47 -0.89 2.31 7.73
C MET A 47 -2.27 1.83 7.25
N ASN A 48 -3.24 1.80 8.15
CA ASN A 48 -4.64 1.50 7.86
C ASN A 48 -5.31 2.49 6.90
N VAL A 49 -4.72 3.65 6.57
CA VAL A 49 -5.31 4.58 5.58
C VAL A 49 -5.33 3.96 4.18
N TYR A 50 -4.22 3.35 3.76
CA TYR A 50 -4.05 2.78 2.41
C TYR A 50 -3.95 1.25 2.38
N PHE A 51 -3.58 0.62 3.50
CA PHE A 51 -3.41 -0.83 3.58
C PHE A 51 -4.45 -1.46 4.49
N ASN A 52 -4.78 -2.71 4.19
CA ASN A 52 -5.47 -3.63 5.08
C ASN A 52 -4.45 -4.55 5.74
N GLU A 53 -4.60 -4.78 7.03
CA GLU A 53 -3.88 -5.86 7.71
C GLU A 53 -4.60 -7.19 7.44
N ALA A 54 -3.90 -8.11 6.79
CA ALA A 54 -4.33 -9.46 6.49
C ALA A 54 -3.66 -10.47 7.44
N SER A 55 -4.10 -11.72 7.38
CA SER A 55 -3.52 -12.80 8.17
C SER A 55 -2.01 -12.92 7.97
N GLY A 56 -1.27 -13.13 9.07
CA GLY A 56 0.17 -13.34 9.04
C GLY A 56 1.00 -12.05 8.96
N ASN A 57 0.52 -10.96 9.58
CA ASN A 57 1.18 -9.65 9.61
C ASN A 57 1.53 -9.12 8.21
N LYS A 58 0.62 -9.35 7.26
CA LYS A 58 0.76 -8.88 5.88
C LYS A 58 -0.11 -7.67 5.66
N TYR A 59 0.42 -6.68 4.97
CA TYR A 59 -0.28 -5.46 4.60
C TYR A 59 -0.59 -5.47 3.11
N VAL A 60 -1.88 -5.34 2.78
CA VAL A 60 -2.38 -5.43 1.41
C VAL A 60 -2.95 -4.08 0.98
N PRO A 61 -2.50 -3.50 -0.15
CA PRO A 61 -3.06 -2.27 -0.70
C PRO A 61 -4.57 -2.31 -0.90
N ARG A 62 -5.30 -1.26 -0.50
CA ARG A 62 -6.69 -1.02 -0.91
C ARG A 62 -6.73 -0.40 -2.30
N ALA A 63 -6.40 -1.20 -3.31
CA ALA A 63 -6.37 -0.79 -4.70
C ALA A 63 -7.33 -1.62 -5.56
N VAL A 64 -8.05 -0.95 -6.46
CA VAL A 64 -8.78 -1.56 -7.56
C VAL A 64 -8.12 -1.12 -8.85
N LEU A 65 -7.71 -2.10 -9.67
CA LEU A 65 -7.06 -1.89 -10.95
C LEU A 65 -8.05 -2.27 -12.05
N VAL A 66 -8.29 -1.33 -12.97
CA VAL A 66 -9.10 -1.56 -14.16
C VAL A 66 -8.24 -1.20 -15.36
N ASP A 67 -8.30 -2.01 -16.41
CA ASP A 67 -7.67 -1.70 -17.69
C ASP A 67 -8.70 -1.87 -18.81
#